data_AF-A0A2D4I3C7-F1
#
_entry.id   AF-A0A2D4I3C7-F1
#
_cell.length_a   1.000
_cell.length_b   1.000
_cell.length_c   1.000
_cell.angle_alpha   90.00
_cell.angle_beta   90.00
_cell.angle_gamma   90.00
#
_symmetry.space_group_name_H-M   'P 1'
#
loop_
_entity.id
_entity.type
_entity.pdbx_description
1 polymer ?
#
loop_
_entity_poly.entity_id
_entity_poly.type
_entity_poly.pdbx_seq_one_letter_code
_entity_poly.pdbx_strand_id
1 'polypeptide(L)'
;PKYREVWDKDKVMIHVMPDTPEIMLSKANSINVSNKLYRDAWDDVKKYIDYRLDAIPIRTAKASRQIASDYKYKEGYRKQVGHHIGCRDIHDDPKLVLAMHVAKLQSEREYKKYFEKFKTKF
;
A
#
# COMPACT_ATOMS: atom_id res chain seq x y z
N PRO A 1 -48.38 -58.66 34.51
CA PRO A 1 -47.78 -57.30 34.61
C PRO A 1 -46.47 -57.14 33.81
N LYS A 2 -45.55 -58.11 33.91
CA LYS A 2 -44.18 -58.00 33.37
C LYS A 2 -44.05 -57.93 31.84
N TYR A 3 -44.96 -58.57 31.10
CA TYR A 3 -44.98 -58.54 29.63
C TYR A 3 -45.32 -57.15 29.06
N ARG A 4 -46.27 -56.43 29.69
CA ARG A 4 -46.63 -55.06 29.26
C ARG A 4 -45.46 -54.10 29.42
N GLU A 5 -44.73 -54.22 30.53
CA GLU A 5 -43.55 -53.37 30.79
C GLU A 5 -42.41 -53.60 29.80
N VAL A 6 -42.18 -54.85 29.37
CA VAL A 6 -41.18 -55.16 28.34
C VAL A 6 -41.65 -54.67 26.96
N TRP A 7 -42.93 -54.87 26.62
CA TRP A 7 -43.54 -54.41 25.38
C TRP A 7 -43.52 -52.88 25.24
N ASP A 8 -43.78 -52.16 26.31
CA ASP A 8 -43.74 -50.69 26.30
C ASP A 8 -42.30 -50.16 26.25
N LYS A 9 -41.32 -50.88 26.80
CA LYS A 9 -39.89 -50.54 26.66
C LYS A 9 -39.38 -50.76 25.24
N ASP A 10 -39.80 -51.85 24.58
CA ASP A 10 -39.34 -52.20 23.23
C ASP A 10 -39.80 -51.18 22.18
N LYS A 11 -41.01 -50.62 22.33
CA LYS A 11 -41.52 -49.54 21.48
C LYS A 11 -40.70 -48.24 21.56
N VAL A 12 -40.00 -48.01 22.68
CA VAL A 12 -39.19 -46.80 22.90
C VAL A 12 -37.74 -47.02 22.43
N MET A 13 -37.32 -48.27 22.27
CA MET A 13 -35.95 -48.63 21.89
C MET A 13 -35.78 -48.60 20.36
N ILE A 14 -35.57 -47.40 19.80
CA ILE A 14 -35.28 -47.24 18.38
C ILE A 14 -33.78 -47.47 18.14
N HIS A 15 -33.42 -48.60 17.54
CA HIS A 15 -32.05 -48.88 17.13
C HIS A 15 -31.78 -48.27 15.74
N VAL A 16 -31.24 -47.05 15.72
CA VAL A 16 -30.76 -46.42 14.48
C VAL A 16 -29.35 -46.87 14.19
N MET A 17 -29.10 -47.38 12.98
CA MET A 17 -27.76 -47.76 12.56
C MET A 17 -26.85 -46.51 12.50
N PRO A 18 -25.64 -46.57 13.10
CA PRO A 18 -24.73 -45.42 13.15
C PRO A 18 -24.21 -44.96 11.78
N ASP A 19 -24.43 -45.76 10.73
CA ASP A 19 -24.03 -45.54 9.33
C ASP A 19 -25.18 -45.06 8.44
N THR A 20 -26.30 -44.66 9.03
CA THR A 20 -27.36 -44.02 8.24
C THR A 20 -26.85 -42.72 7.63
N PRO A 21 -27.22 -42.41 6.37
CA PRO A 21 -26.66 -41.28 5.64
C PRO A 21 -26.91 -39.93 6.33
N GLU A 22 -28.03 -39.80 7.06
CA GLU A 22 -28.37 -38.62 7.85
C GLU A 22 -27.41 -38.42 9.04
N ILE A 23 -27.05 -39.49 9.75
CA ILE A 23 -26.09 -39.43 10.85
C ILE A 23 -24.69 -39.11 10.31
N MET A 24 -24.29 -39.71 9.18
CA MET A 24 -23.01 -39.41 8.53
C MET A 24 -22.93 -37.94 8.09
N LEU A 25 -24.00 -37.42 7.47
CA LEU A 25 -24.10 -36.03 7.07
C LEU A 25 -24.04 -35.09 8.28
N SER A 26 -24.77 -35.40 9.35
CA SER A 26 -24.77 -34.63 10.59
C SER A 26 -23.37 -34.59 11.23
N LYS A 27 -22.66 -35.72 11.27
CA LYS A 27 -21.26 -35.79 11.72
C LYS A 27 -20.34 -34.91 10.87
N ALA A 28 -20.41 -35.00 9.54
CA ALA A 28 -19.62 -34.15 8.66
C ALA A 28 -19.92 -32.65 8.85
N ASN A 29 -21.20 -32.28 8.96
CA ASN A 29 -21.62 -30.91 9.19
C ASN A 29 -21.19 -30.39 10.57
N SER A 30 -21.20 -31.23 11.59
CA SER A 30 -20.76 -30.86 12.94
C SER A 30 -19.30 -30.41 12.98
N ILE A 31 -18.44 -31.01 12.15
CA ILE A 31 -17.03 -30.60 12.01
C ILE A 31 -16.97 -29.21 11.37
N ASN A 32 -17.72 -29.01 10.29
CA ASN A 32 -17.74 -27.75 9.54
C ASN A 32 -18.29 -26.57 10.36
N VAL A 33 -19.25 -26.83 11.25
CA VAL A 33 -19.91 -25.82 12.10
C VAL A 33 -19.24 -25.71 13.48
N SER A 34 -18.23 -26.54 13.77
CA SER A 34 -17.59 -26.56 15.08
C SER A 34 -16.84 -25.25 15.36
N ASN A 35 -17.36 -24.48 16.31
CA ASN A 35 -16.71 -23.27 16.82
C ASN A 35 -15.31 -23.53 17.38
N LYS A 36 -15.06 -24.73 17.94
CA LYS A 36 -13.75 -25.09 18.46
C LYS A 36 -12.72 -25.20 17.33
N LEU A 37 -13.05 -25.99 16.30
CA LEU A 37 -12.16 -26.17 15.14
C LEU A 37 -11.92 -24.84 14.41
N TYR A 38 -12.94 -24.00 14.31
CA TYR A 38 -12.80 -22.65 13.76
C TYR A 38 -11.80 -21.81 14.56
N ARG A 39 -11.90 -21.78 15.89
CA ARG A 39 -10.99 -21.01 16.75
C ARG A 39 -9.57 -21.53 16.68
N ASP A 40 -9.38 -22.85 16.73
CA ASP A 40 -8.06 -23.47 16.65
C ASP A 40 -7.39 -23.12 15.31
N ALA A 41 -8.12 -23.25 14.19
CA ALA A 41 -7.62 -22.86 12.86
C ALA A 41 -7.33 -21.36 12.75
N TRP A 42 -8.16 -20.51 13.36
CA TRP A 42 -7.94 -19.06 13.39
C TRP A 42 -6.69 -18.69 14.19
N ASP A 43 -6.49 -19.31 15.35
CA ASP A 43 -5.30 -19.10 16.18
C ASP A 43 -4.02 -19.57 15.48
N ASP A 44 -4.10 -20.63 14.66
CA ASP A 44 -2.98 -21.06 13.82
C ASP A 44 -2.64 -20.05 12.72
N VAL A 45 -3.64 -19.53 12.00
CA VAL A 45 -3.43 -18.49 10.97
C VAL A 45 -2.88 -17.20 11.59
N LYS A 46 -3.43 -16.80 12.74
CA LYS A 46 -3.05 -15.58 13.47
C LYS A 46 -1.56 -15.52 13.81
N LYS A 47 -0.91 -16.67 14.04
CA LYS A 47 0.53 -16.74 14.33
C LYS A 47 1.41 -16.19 13.20
N TYR A 48 0.93 -16.26 11.96
CA TYR A 48 1.66 -15.83 10.77
C TYR A 48 1.32 -14.41 10.31
N ILE A 49 0.29 -13.79 10.88
CA ILE A 49 -0.16 -12.44 10.51
C ILE A 49 0.52 -11.40 11.40
N ASP A 50 1.16 -10.40 10.79
CA ASP A 50 1.67 -9.24 11.49
C ASP A 50 0.59 -8.17 11.68
N TYR A 51 0.18 -7.92 12.93
CA TYR A 51 -0.84 -6.95 13.31
C TYR A 51 -0.27 -5.56 13.63
N ARG A 52 1.04 -5.36 13.55
CA ARG A 52 1.64 -4.07 13.87
C ARG A 52 1.19 -3.00 12.88
N LEU A 53 1.09 -1.75 13.33
CA LEU A 53 0.62 -0.63 12.50
C LEU A 53 1.53 -0.34 11.29
N ASP A 54 2.80 -0.75 11.39
CA ASP A 54 3.85 -0.68 10.38
C ASP A 54 4.03 -1.98 9.58
N ALA A 55 3.18 -2.99 9.81
CA ALA A 55 3.19 -4.22 9.04
C ALA A 55 3.14 -3.91 7.53
N ILE A 56 3.92 -4.68 6.75
CA ILE A 56 4.00 -4.56 5.29
C ILE A 56 2.61 -4.48 4.62
N PRO A 57 1.64 -5.38 4.91
CA PRO A 57 0.31 -5.30 4.27
C PRO A 57 -0.44 -4.00 4.59
N ILE A 58 -0.28 -3.45 5.80
CA ILE A 58 -0.92 -2.19 6.19
C ILE A 58 -0.25 -1.01 5.48
N ARG A 59 1.08 -1.02 5.38
CA ARG A 59 1.84 0.02 4.65
C ARG A 59 1.53 0.02 3.16
N THR A 60 1.47 -1.16 2.53
CA THR A 60 1.13 -1.27 1.10
C THR A 60 -0.30 -0.83 0.83
N ALA A 61 -1.26 -1.19 1.68
CA ALA A 61 -2.64 -0.71 1.58
C ALA A 61 -2.74 0.82 1.70
N LYS A 62 -2.02 1.42 2.67
CA LYS A 62 -1.95 2.88 2.83
C LYS A 62 -1.34 3.57 1.60
N ALA A 63 -0.24 3.05 1.07
CA ALA A 63 0.40 3.57 -0.14
C ALA A 63 -0.55 3.48 -1.35
N SER A 64 -1.20 2.34 -1.54
CA SER A 64 -2.16 2.13 -2.63
C SER A 64 -3.33 3.13 -2.56
N ARG A 65 -3.85 3.38 -1.35
CA ARG A 65 -4.87 4.42 -1.11
C ARG A 65 -4.39 5.81 -1.48
N GLN A 66 -3.14 6.16 -1.16
CA GLN A 66 -2.58 7.47 -1.51
C GLN A 66 -2.41 7.64 -3.02
N ILE A 67 -1.97 6.58 -3.72
CA ILE A 67 -1.80 6.58 -5.18
C ILE A 67 -3.13 6.78 -5.90
N ALA A 68 -4.18 6.06 -5.47
CA ALA A 68 -5.52 6.17 -6.07
C ALA A 68 -6.27 7.45 -5.66
N SER A 69 -5.71 8.30 -4.82
CA SER A 69 -6.40 9.49 -4.32
C SER A 69 -6.23 10.67 -5.27
N ASP A 70 -7.33 11.06 -5.94
CA ASP A 70 -7.41 12.26 -6.78
C ASP A 70 -6.96 13.54 -6.06
N TYR A 71 -7.26 13.65 -4.77
CA TYR A 71 -6.84 14.78 -3.96
C TYR A 71 -5.31 14.86 -3.88
N LYS A 72 -4.65 13.74 -3.54
CA LYS A 72 -3.19 13.67 -3.45
C LYS A 72 -2.51 13.88 -4.79
N TYR A 73 -3.10 13.36 -5.86
CA TYR A 73 -2.66 13.60 -7.23
C TYR A 73 -2.68 15.10 -7.57
N LYS A 74 -3.82 15.76 -7.37
CA LYS A 74 -3.97 17.20 -7.65
C LYS A 74 -3.10 18.07 -6.74
N GLU A 75 -2.95 17.69 -5.47
CA GLU A 75 -2.05 18.37 -4.52
C GLU A 75 -0.60 18.31 -5.01
N GLY A 76 -0.12 17.13 -5.41
CA GLY A 76 1.22 16.92 -5.96
C GLY A 76 1.43 17.71 -7.26
N TYR A 77 0.46 17.66 -8.17
CA TYR A 77 0.48 18.45 -9.40
C TYR A 77 0.62 19.94 -9.10
N ARG A 78 -0.21 20.50 -8.22
CA ARG A 78 -0.14 21.93 -7.86
C ARG A 78 1.19 22.33 -7.22
N LYS A 79 1.81 21.45 -6.44
CA LYS A 79 3.15 21.69 -5.89
C LYS A 79 4.20 21.71 -6.99
N GLN A 80 4.13 20.79 -7.95
CA GLN A 80 5.09 20.69 -9.06
C GLN A 80 4.89 21.78 -10.12
N VAL A 81 3.67 22.30 -10.28
CA VAL A 81 3.42 23.46 -11.15
C VAL A 81 4.26 24.64 -10.67
N GLY A 82 5.13 25.14 -11.55
CA GLY A 82 6.07 26.21 -11.23
C GLY A 82 7.40 25.74 -10.63
N HIS A 83 7.58 24.45 -10.31
CA HIS A 83 8.92 23.90 -10.14
C HIS A 83 9.57 23.89 -11.52
N HIS A 84 10.54 24.79 -11.71
CA HIS A 84 11.24 24.92 -12.96
C HIS A 84 12.00 23.62 -13.20
N ILE A 85 11.62 22.89 -14.26
CA ILE A 85 12.52 21.95 -14.94
C ILE A 85 13.54 22.85 -15.62
N GLY A 86 14.55 23.26 -14.87
CA GLY A 86 15.51 24.27 -15.26
C GLY A 86 16.85 24.03 -14.59
N CYS A 87 17.80 24.85 -14.98
CA CYS A 87 19.19 24.86 -14.55
C CYS A 87 19.23 25.18 -13.05
N ARG A 88 19.90 24.35 -12.24
CA ARG A 88 20.04 24.63 -10.81
C ARG A 88 20.98 25.82 -10.59
N ASP A 89 21.97 25.94 -11.47
CA ASP A 89 22.84 27.09 -11.65
C ASP A 89 22.80 27.57 -13.12
N ILE A 90 23.08 28.84 -13.37
CA ILE A 90 23.15 29.43 -14.71
C ILE A 90 24.21 28.74 -15.59
N HIS A 91 25.18 28.11 -14.94
CA HIS A 91 26.25 27.34 -15.58
C HIS A 91 25.80 25.97 -16.11
N ASP A 92 24.64 25.47 -15.69
CA ASP A 92 24.19 24.13 -16.07
C ASP A 92 23.58 24.08 -17.49
N ASP A 93 23.09 25.20 -18.03
CA ASP A 93 22.57 25.26 -19.40
C ASP A 93 23.54 25.98 -20.35
N PRO A 94 24.08 25.26 -21.35
CA PRO A 94 25.00 25.84 -22.32
C PRO A 94 24.40 27.03 -23.08
N LYS A 95 23.07 27.10 -23.26
CA LYS A 95 22.41 28.26 -23.89
C LYS A 95 22.44 29.49 -23.00
N LEU A 96 22.22 29.34 -21.69
CA LEU A 96 22.29 30.45 -20.73
C LEU A 96 23.73 30.94 -20.58
N VAL A 97 24.70 30.02 -20.52
CA VAL A 97 26.14 30.36 -20.51
C VAL A 97 26.52 31.13 -21.78
N LEU A 98 26.08 30.67 -22.95
CA LEU A 98 26.33 31.34 -24.21
C LEU A 98 25.72 32.75 -24.22
N ALA A 99 24.47 32.90 -23.78
CA ALA A 99 23.81 34.20 -23.69
C ALA A 99 24.57 35.17 -22.77
N MET A 100 25.06 34.70 -21.62
CA MET A 100 25.88 35.51 -20.71
C MET A 100 27.20 35.96 -21.37
N HIS A 101 27.85 35.06 -22.12
CA HIS A 101 29.08 35.38 -22.83
C HIS A 101 28.86 36.41 -23.95
N VAL A 102 27.80 36.23 -24.74
CA VAL A 102 27.41 37.18 -25.80
C VAL A 102 27.08 38.55 -25.22
N ALA A 103 26.32 38.62 -24.12
CA ALA A 103 25.99 39.88 -23.45
C ALA A 103 27.25 40.61 -22.95
N LYS A 104 28.25 39.87 -22.45
CA LYS A 104 29.53 40.43 -22.03
C LYS A 104 30.33 41.01 -23.20
N LEU A 105 30.31 40.35 -24.36
CA LEU A 105 30.96 40.84 -25.57
C LEU A 105 30.27 42.09 -26.14
N GLN A 106 28.95 42.16 -26.07
CA GLN A 106 28.16 43.30 -26.55
C GLN A 106 28.25 44.53 -25.62
N SER A 107 28.71 44.37 -24.38
CA SER A 107 28.78 45.47 -23.43
C SER A 107 29.91 46.44 -23.77
N GLU A 108 29.55 47.66 -24.21
CA GLU A 108 30.52 48.73 -24.44
C GLU A 108 31.35 49.07 -23.20
N ARG A 109 30.75 48.95 -22.01
CA ARG A 109 31.44 49.19 -20.74
C ARG A 109 32.58 48.19 -20.55
N GLU A 110 32.29 46.92 -20.80
CA GLU A 110 33.28 45.85 -20.68
C GLU A 110 34.36 45.97 -21.77
N TYR A 111 33.99 46.39 -22.99
CA TYR A 111 34.92 46.70 -24.08
C TYR A 111 35.89 47.84 -23.72
N LYS A 112 35.40 48.96 -23.18
CA LYS A 112 36.22 50.14 -22.85
C LYS A 112 36.99 50.01 -21.54
N LYS A 113 36.64 49.04 -20.68
CA LYS A 113 37.20 48.85 -19.33
C LYS A 113 38.72 48.79 -19.26
N TYR A 114 39.36 48.06 -20.19
CA TYR A 114 40.83 47.96 -20.22
C TYR A 114 41.45 49.28 -20.68
N PHE A 115 40.92 49.87 -21.76
CA PHE A 115 41.37 51.17 -22.26
C PHE A 115 41.33 52.24 -21.17
N GLU A 116 40.21 52.34 -20.44
CA GLU A 116 40.05 53.31 -19.35
C GLU A 116 40.99 53.11 -18.17
N LYS A 117 41.42 51.87 -17.89
CA LYS A 117 42.40 51.58 -16.84
C LYS A 117 43.83 51.98 -17.21
N PHE A 118 44.16 51.94 -18.49
CA PHE A 118 45.52 52.20 -18.97
C PHE A 118 45.71 53.62 -19.49
N LYS A 119 44.63 54.33 -19.87
CA LYS A 119 44.71 55.73 -20.34
C LYS A 119 45.27 56.71 -19.32
N THR A 120 45.28 56.36 -18.02
CA THR A 120 45.78 57.21 -16.93
C THR A 120 47.14 56.75 -16.37
N LYS A 121 47.80 55.79 -17.03
CA LYS A 121 49.12 55.27 -16.61
C LYS A 121 50.31 55.98 -17.27
N PHE A 122 50.04 56.97 -18.13
CA PHE A 122 51.00 57.88 -18.74
C PHE A 122 50.57 59.32 -18.41
#